data_AF-A0A9P5PCD1-F1
#
_entry.id   AF-A0A9P5PCD1-F1
#
_cell.length_a   1.000
_cell.length_b   1.000
_cell.length_c   1.000
_cell.angle_alpha   90.00
_cell.angle_beta   90.00
_cell.angle_gamma   90.00
#
_symmetry.space_group_name_H-M   'P 1'
#
loop_
_entity.id
_entity.type
_entity.pdbx_description
1 polymer ?
#
loop_
_entity_poly.entity_id
_entity_poly.type
_entity_poly.pdbx_seq_one_letter_code
_entity_poly.pdbx_strand_id
1 'polypeptide(L)'
;HLRSLYVPNNVEAVKICRETTGADLDITELDKEIESLQSTLTKLKTQRKALRRCRDGARSLLAPVRKLPPEVLESVFDAVFPSSHSDFALDIRIDTVRTWTLDLSQVCSVWREIVRARPLLW
;
A
#
# COMPACT_ATOMS: atom_id res chain seq x y z
N HIS A 1 42.23 10.61 -18.41
CA HIS A 1 43.06 11.84 -18.43
C HIS A 1 43.53 12.30 -17.03
N LEU A 2 43.73 11.41 -16.05
CA LEU A 2 44.08 11.78 -14.66
C LEU A 2 45.60 11.69 -14.35
N ARG A 3 46.47 11.73 -15.37
CA ARG A 3 47.94 11.61 -15.22
C ARG A 3 48.73 12.79 -15.83
N SER A 4 48.09 13.94 -16.00
CA SER A 4 48.79 15.16 -16.37
C SER A 4 49.10 15.94 -15.09
N LEU A 5 50.36 16.28 -14.85
CA LEU A 5 50.81 17.21 -13.79
C LEU A 5 50.38 18.67 -14.11
N TYR A 6 49.19 18.83 -14.68
CA TYR A 6 48.68 20.11 -15.11
C TYR A 6 48.32 20.94 -13.88
N VAL A 7 49.08 22.01 -13.70
CA VAL A 7 48.82 23.05 -12.70
C VAL A 7 48.37 24.29 -13.48
N PRO A 8 47.10 24.72 -13.32
CA PRO A 8 46.61 25.92 -14.00
C PRO A 8 47.43 27.14 -13.57
N ASN A 9 47.74 28.03 -14.51
CA ASN A 9 48.32 29.31 -14.13
C ASN A 9 47.29 30.16 -13.35
N ASN A 10 47.71 31.26 -12.72
CA ASN A 10 46.83 32.07 -11.87
C ASN A 10 45.57 32.58 -12.62
N VAL A 11 45.71 32.98 -13.88
CA VAL A 11 44.58 33.44 -14.72
C VAL A 11 43.62 32.29 -15.05
N GLU A 12 44.15 31.13 -15.39
CA GLU A 12 43.37 29.91 -15.65
C GLU A 12 42.64 29.44 -14.37
N ALA A 13 43.32 29.46 -13.23
CA ALA A 13 42.74 29.09 -11.94
C ALA A 13 41.58 30.02 -11.56
N VAL A 14 41.72 31.33 -11.72
CA VAL A 14 40.63 32.30 -11.46
C VAL A 14 39.43 32.05 -12.37
N LYS A 15 39.67 31.74 -13.65
CA LYS A 15 38.61 31.45 -14.61
C LYS A 15 37.87 30.15 -14.24
N ILE A 16 38.62 29.09 -13.94
CA ILE A 16 38.07 27.80 -13.48
C ILE A 16 37.25 28.02 -12.20
N CYS A 17 37.77 28.72 -11.20
CA CYS A 17 37.05 28.99 -9.95
C CYS A 17 35.75 29.76 -10.17
N ARG A 18 35.73 30.74 -11.08
CA ARG A 18 34.51 31.48 -11.41
C ARG A 18 33.47 30.57 -12.07
N GLU A 19 33.90 29.75 -13.02
CA GLU A 19 33.04 28.78 -13.70
C GLU A 19 32.47 27.74 -12.74
N THR A 20 33.30 27.18 -11.85
CA THR A 20 32.84 26.23 -10.82
C THR A 20 31.89 26.89 -9.82
N THR A 21 32.16 28.12 -9.39
CA THR A 21 31.26 28.84 -8.48
C THR A 21 29.90 29.11 -9.14
N GLY A 22 29.88 29.44 -10.44
CA GLY A 22 28.63 29.59 -11.19
C GLY A 22 27.85 28.27 -11.27
N ALA A 23 28.53 27.17 -11.60
CA ALA A 23 27.93 25.84 -11.63
C ALA A 23 27.40 25.42 -10.25
N ASP A 24 28.12 25.71 -9.16
CA ASP A 24 27.69 25.40 -7.80
C ASP A 24 26.39 26.15 -7.45
N LEU A 25 26.27 27.44 -7.84
CA LEU A 25 25.04 28.21 -7.64
C LEU A 25 23.87 27.60 -8.41
N ASP A 26 24.06 27.27 -9.69
CA ASP A 26 23.02 26.65 -10.52
C ASP A 26 22.58 25.29 -9.94
N ILE A 27 23.52 24.47 -9.46
CA ILE A 27 23.23 23.20 -8.78
C ILE A 27 22.39 23.45 -7.53
N THR A 28 22.77 24.42 -6.68
CA THR A 28 22.00 24.70 -5.46
C THR A 28 20.58 25.17 -5.74
N GLU A 29 20.35 25.88 -6.86
CA GLU A 29 19.00 26.32 -7.24
C GLU A 29 18.17 25.15 -7.78
N LEU A 30 18.77 24.28 -8.60
CA LEU A 30 18.14 23.05 -9.06
C LEU A 30 17.77 22.13 -7.89
N ASP A 31 18.65 21.98 -6.89
CA ASP A 31 18.38 21.16 -5.71
C ASP A 31 17.18 21.68 -4.92
N LYS A 32 17.06 23.00 -4.72
CA LYS A 32 15.88 23.60 -4.08
C LYS A 32 14.59 23.35 -4.87
N GLU A 33 14.65 23.47 -6.20
CA GLU A 33 13.49 23.20 -7.04
C GLU A 33 13.08 21.72 -6.97
N ILE A 34 14.05 20.81 -6.98
CA ILE A 34 13.85 19.37 -6.78
C ILE A 34 13.17 19.12 -5.43
N GLU A 35 13.68 19.69 -4.34
CA GLU A 35 13.10 19.53 -3.01
C GLU A 35 11.64 20.04 -2.95
N SER A 36 11.37 21.20 -3.54
CA SER A 36 10.03 21.79 -3.63
C SER A 36 9.05 20.88 -4.40
N LEU A 37 9.49 20.35 -5.55
CA LEU A 37 8.69 19.43 -6.36
C LEU A 37 8.45 18.10 -5.64
N GLN A 38 9.46 17.56 -4.95
CA GLN A 38 9.32 16.33 -4.15
C GLN A 38 8.34 16.51 -2.98
N SER A 39 8.38 17.65 -2.30
CA SER A 39 7.40 18.00 -1.26
C SER A 39 5.98 18.05 -1.82
N THR A 40 5.80 18.73 -2.95
CA THR A 40 4.51 18.83 -3.66
C THR A 40 4.00 17.46 -4.08
N LEU A 41 4.86 16.62 -4.67
CA LEU A 41 4.53 15.26 -5.08
C LEU A 41 4.09 14.42 -3.88
N THR A 42 4.78 14.55 -2.75
CA THR A 42 4.45 13.82 -1.52
C THR A 42 3.06 14.22 -1.02
N LYS A 43 2.77 15.53 -0.96
CA LYS A 43 1.44 16.06 -0.61
C LYS A 43 0.34 15.53 -1.52
N LEU A 44 0.56 15.53 -2.84
CA LEU A 44 -0.43 15.01 -3.80
C LEU A 44 -0.64 13.49 -3.62
N LYS A 45 0.43 12.73 -3.38
CA LYS A 45 0.34 11.28 -3.10
C LYS A 45 -0.48 10.99 -1.84
N THR A 46 -0.29 11.75 -0.76
CA THR A 46 -1.05 11.56 0.48
C THR A 46 -2.53 11.90 0.30
N GLN A 47 -2.85 13.01 -0.36
CA GLN A 47 -4.22 13.40 -0.70
C GLN A 47 -4.91 12.33 -1.56
N ARG A 48 -4.24 11.87 -2.62
CA ARG A 48 -4.75 10.79 -3.48
C ARG A 48 -5.02 9.51 -2.68
N LYS A 49 -4.13 9.13 -1.76
CA LYS A 49 -4.31 7.95 -0.90
C LYS A 49 -5.52 8.11 0.02
N ALA A 50 -5.73 9.28 0.60
CA ALA A 50 -6.90 9.57 1.43
C ALA A 50 -8.22 9.46 0.63
N LEU A 51 -8.27 10.07 -0.55
CA LEU A 51 -9.45 9.99 -1.43
C LEU A 51 -9.75 8.56 -1.89
N ARG A 52 -8.72 7.78 -2.25
CA ARG A 52 -8.89 6.36 -2.59
C ARG A 52 -9.51 5.57 -1.45
N ARG A 53 -9.00 5.74 -0.21
CA ARG A 53 -9.58 5.09 0.98
C ARG A 53 -11.05 5.45 1.21
N CYS A 54 -11.39 6.73 1.08
CA CYS A 54 -12.78 7.19 1.21
C CYS A 54 -13.68 6.55 0.14
N ARG A 55 -13.26 6.61 -1.13
CA ARG A 55 -13.98 5.99 -2.25
C ARG A 55 -14.17 4.48 -2.06
N ASP A 56 -13.11 3.77 -1.68
CA ASP A 56 -13.13 2.33 -1.53
C ASP A 56 -14.00 1.92 -0.32
N GLY A 57 -13.99 2.70 0.77
CA GLY A 57 -14.91 2.56 1.89
C GLY A 57 -16.38 2.75 1.49
N ALA A 58 -16.69 3.80 0.72
CA ALA A 58 -18.03 4.03 0.19
C ALA A 58 -18.50 2.90 -0.74
N ARG A 59 -17.63 2.42 -1.63
CA ARG A 59 -17.93 1.26 -2.49
C ARG A 59 -18.18 -0.01 -1.67
N SER A 60 -17.39 -0.23 -0.62
CA SER A 60 -17.60 -1.35 0.30
C SER A 60 -18.96 -1.27 1.00
N LEU A 61 -19.42 -0.06 1.39
CA LEU A 61 -20.76 0.15 1.95
C LEU A 61 -21.89 -0.18 0.96
N LEU A 62 -21.68 0.12 -0.33
CA LEU A 62 -22.66 -0.15 -1.37
C LEU A 62 -22.59 -1.58 -1.94
N ALA A 63 -21.61 -2.37 -1.52
CA ALA A 63 -21.39 -3.71 -2.04
C ALA A 63 -22.63 -4.60 -1.78
N PRO A 64 -23.07 -5.42 -2.76
CA PRO A 64 -24.23 -6.29 -2.62
C PRO A 64 -24.20 -7.19 -1.38
N VAL A 65 -23.00 -7.60 -0.97
CA VAL A 65 -22.74 -8.41 0.23
C VAL A 65 -23.26 -7.78 1.53
N ARG A 66 -23.38 -6.45 1.60
CA ARG A 66 -23.97 -5.73 2.75
C ARG A 66 -25.48 -5.54 2.65
N LYS A 67 -26.07 -5.79 1.49
CA LYS A 67 -27.53 -5.73 1.26
C LYS A 67 -28.19 -7.10 1.38
N LEU A 68 -27.39 -8.16 1.44
CA LEU A 68 -27.88 -9.51 1.67
C LEU A 68 -28.42 -9.61 3.10
N PRO A 69 -29.66 -10.09 3.29
CA PRO A 69 -30.15 -10.45 4.59
C PRO A 69 -29.22 -11.49 5.24
N PRO A 70 -28.96 -11.41 6.56
CA PRO A 70 -28.15 -12.39 7.28
C PRO A 70 -28.58 -13.84 7.00
N GLU A 71 -29.88 -14.08 6.87
CA GLU A 71 -30.48 -15.39 6.63
C GLU A 71 -30.07 -15.98 5.27
N VAL A 72 -29.93 -15.13 4.25
CA VAL A 72 -29.45 -15.57 2.93
C VAL A 72 -27.97 -15.93 3.01
N LEU A 73 -27.18 -15.13 3.72
CA LEU A 73 -25.76 -15.43 3.90
C LEU A 73 -25.56 -16.72 4.70
N GLU A 74 -26.36 -16.92 5.75
CA GLU A 74 -26.42 -18.14 6.53
C GLU A 74 -26.79 -19.36 5.67
N SER A 75 -27.81 -19.23 4.81
CA SER A 75 -28.18 -20.31 3.89
C SER A 75 -27.08 -20.66 2.89
N VAL A 76 -26.32 -19.66 2.43
CA VAL A 76 -25.15 -19.87 1.56
C VAL A 76 -24.06 -20.59 2.34
N PHE A 77 -23.82 -20.20 3.59
CA PHE A 77 -22.89 -20.91 4.46
C PHE A 77 -23.37 -22.35 4.68
N ASP A 78 -24.62 -22.59 5.03
CA ASP A 78 -25.14 -23.95 5.25
C ASP A 78 -25.09 -24.83 3.98
N ALA A 79 -25.30 -24.23 2.80
CA ALA A 79 -25.22 -24.93 1.52
C ALA A 79 -23.78 -25.26 1.10
N VAL A 80 -22.82 -24.38 1.40
CA VAL A 80 -21.39 -24.56 1.07
C VAL A 80 -20.66 -25.35 2.16
N PHE A 81 -21.18 -25.34 3.39
CA PHE A 81 -20.63 -26.00 4.57
C PHE A 81 -21.63 -27.02 5.16
N PRO A 82 -21.94 -28.13 4.46
CA PRO A 82 -22.70 -29.22 5.06
C PRO A 82 -21.97 -29.74 6.29
N SER A 83 -22.71 -30.02 7.36
CA SER A 83 -22.25 -30.41 8.70
C SER A 83 -21.39 -31.68 8.79
N SER A 84 -20.94 -32.23 7.66
CA SER A 84 -20.35 -33.56 7.51
C SER A 84 -18.87 -33.59 7.11
N HIS A 85 -18.20 -32.45 6.92
CA HIS A 85 -16.81 -32.46 6.42
C HIS A 85 -15.82 -31.79 7.40
N SER A 86 -14.86 -32.59 7.87
CA SER A 86 -13.71 -32.23 8.70
C SER A 86 -12.66 -31.34 8.00
N ASP A 87 -12.90 -30.94 6.76
CA ASP A 87 -11.93 -30.23 5.89
C ASP A 87 -11.88 -28.72 6.12
N PHE A 88 -12.68 -28.20 7.06
CA PHE A 88 -12.75 -26.77 7.38
C PHE A 88 -11.95 -26.38 8.62
N ALA A 89 -11.38 -27.36 9.34
CA ALA A 89 -10.40 -27.12 10.40
C ALA A 89 -9.11 -26.50 9.81
N LEU A 90 -8.32 -25.90 10.69
CA LEU A 90 -7.01 -25.30 10.42
C LEU A 90 -6.17 -26.16 9.44
N ASP A 91 -6.08 -25.76 8.16
CA ASP A 91 -5.21 -26.44 7.18
C ASP A 91 -3.80 -25.86 7.35
N ILE A 92 -2.98 -26.55 8.15
CA ILE A 92 -1.56 -26.24 8.28
C ILE A 92 -0.82 -27.03 7.21
N ARG A 93 -0.37 -26.32 6.17
CA ARG A 93 0.65 -26.80 5.24
C ARG A 93 2.00 -26.23 5.66
N ILE A 94 3.07 -26.89 5.20
CA ILE A 94 4.47 -26.57 5.53
C ILE A 94 4.77 -25.06 5.37
N ASP A 95 4.08 -24.39 4.44
CA ASP A 95 4.32 -22.98 4.11
C ASP A 95 3.10 -22.05 4.29
N THR A 96 1.92 -22.58 4.64
CA THR A 96 0.68 -21.80 4.74
C THR A 96 -0.28 -22.34 5.78
N VAL A 97 -0.81 -21.46 6.62
CA VAL A 97 -1.97 -21.74 7.48
C VAL A 97 -3.21 -21.14 6.83
N ARG A 98 -4.20 -21.96 6.53
CA ARG A 98 -5.51 -21.51 6.02
C ARG A 98 -6.61 -21.81 7.00
N THR A 99 -7.42 -20.81 7.27
CA THR A 99 -8.53 -20.87 8.22
C THR A 99 -9.71 -20.16 7.62
N TRP A 100 -10.67 -20.93 7.15
CA TRP A 100 -11.86 -20.41 6.49
C TRP A 100 -12.65 -19.45 7.40
N THR A 101 -12.69 -19.72 8.70
CA THR A 101 -13.27 -18.80 9.69
C THR A 101 -12.60 -17.43 9.70
N LEU A 102 -11.27 -17.39 9.69
CA LEU A 102 -10.56 -16.11 9.65
C LEU A 102 -10.81 -15.42 8.31
N ASP A 103 -10.70 -16.14 7.19
CA ASP A 103 -10.91 -15.58 5.86
C ASP A 103 -12.31 -14.96 5.71
N LEU A 104 -13.35 -15.65 6.16
CA LEU A 104 -14.74 -15.15 6.15
C LEU A 104 -14.92 -13.98 7.13
N SER A 105 -14.29 -14.01 8.30
CA SER A 105 -14.37 -12.94 9.31
C SER A 105 -13.71 -11.61 8.89
N GLN A 106 -12.85 -11.64 7.87
CA GLN A 106 -12.20 -10.45 7.31
C GLN A 106 -13.05 -9.75 6.23
N VAL A 107 -14.12 -10.37 5.71
CA VAL A 107 -14.94 -9.80 4.64
C VAL A 107 -15.73 -8.57 5.11
N CYS A 108 -16.52 -8.70 6.18
CA CYS A 108 -17.19 -7.58 6.84
C CYS A 108 -17.63 -7.93 8.27
N SER A 109 -18.12 -6.95 9.02
CA SER A 109 -18.59 -7.15 10.41
C SER A 109 -19.75 -8.14 10.51
N VAL A 110 -20.68 -8.13 9.55
CA VAL A 110 -21.83 -9.04 9.52
C VAL A 110 -21.39 -10.49 9.33
N TRP A 111 -20.45 -10.74 8.41
CA TRP A 111 -19.89 -12.08 8.18
C TRP A 111 -19.15 -12.58 9.43
N ARG A 112 -18.39 -11.69 10.08
CA ARG A 112 -17.71 -12.00 11.33
C ARG A 112 -18.67 -12.36 12.45
N GLU A 113 -19.79 -11.64 12.56
CA GLU A 113 -20.80 -11.88 13.58
C GLU A 113 -21.46 -13.25 13.38
N ILE A 114 -21.84 -13.58 12.14
CA ILE A 114 -22.44 -14.87 11.78
C ILE A 114 -21.46 -16.02 12.00
N VAL A 115 -20.19 -15.88 11.58
CA VAL A 115 -19.15 -16.89 11.81
C VAL A 115 -18.89 -17.08 13.31
N ARG A 116 -18.91 -16.01 14.10
CA ARG A 116 -18.72 -16.07 15.56
C ARG A 116 -19.92 -16.74 16.26
N ALA A 117 -21.13 -16.53 15.76
CA ALA A 117 -22.34 -17.16 16.28
C ALA A 117 -22.42 -18.67 15.98
N ARG A 118 -21.52 -19.20 15.15
CA ARG A 118 -21.49 -20.60 14.72
C ARG A 118 -20.21 -21.32 15.19
N PRO A 119 -20.23 -21.93 16.40
CA PRO A 119 -19.08 -22.64 16.96
C PRO A 119 -18.56 -23.77 16.08
N LEU A 120 -19.43 -24.40 15.27
CA LEU A 120 -19.08 -25.50 14.36
C LEU A 120 -18.08 -25.11 13.26
N LEU A 121 -17.83 -23.81 13.05
CA LEU A 121 -16.86 -23.34 12.08
C LEU A 121 -15.44 -23.23 12.68
N TRP A 122 -15.29 -23.23 14.01
CA TRP A 122 -13.99 -23.13 14.71
C TRP A 122 -13.43 -24.51 15.06
#